data_AF-L8HBG6-F1
#
_entry.id   AF-L8HBG6-F1
#
_cell.length_a   1.000
_cell.length_b   1.000
_cell.length_c   1.000
_cell.angle_alpha   90.00
_cell.angle_beta   90.00
_cell.angle_gamma   90.00
#
_symmetry.space_group_name_H-M   'P 1'
#
loop_
_entity.id
_entity.type
_entity.pdbx_description
1 polymer ?
#
loop_
_entity_poly.entity_id
_entity_poly.type
_entity_poly.pdbx_seq_one_letter_code
_entity_poly.pdbx_strand_id
1 'polypeptide(L)'
;MGIGKKKGKSGIATQYVTRVRAMKKLQVSLQDFRKLCILKGVFPRDPPSTKKLKGKSKTYYLKKDILFLMHDPLLIKFREKRAFSKKIGRAKGRKDKYTLKRLRNALPTYQLDHVVRERYPTFVDALRDLDDALSLVYLWATLPPSQKIHASRVRNCKRLAKEFQHFVTVSHSLRKSFLSIKGIYYQAEVQGQPLTWLVPYRFSNYVPKDVDYRVMITFLEFYETLLGFVLFRLYSGLGLHYPPVADPATGAFPLPTATNETSPEEREEADDTYTEENTAAKLESEARGASATEPTAQQSAYNDQHGKLFAGLHFWASRETPRESLEFVVKSFGGRISYEREDERPGSEDQSDASITHEIVDRPPEQLKTFANREYVQPQWVFDSANMCLLLPVHEYAPGTTLPAHLSPFVNDEIEGYVPARREQLLALKAQAPIVSASGGDSSQRPLSEEEQLRAMEEEYRASLQREKKADVPTDEELAKVRAKRRLPDTTAKEEEEARFMLLSKKKRKMWVGYKKAKTREATRTRRLQEKRAHIESSTQ
;
A
#
# COMPACT_ATOMS: atom_id res chain seq x y z
N MET A 1 -23.55 -4.82 54.72
CA MET A 1 -23.05 -5.85 53.79
C MET A 1 -23.55 -5.56 52.39
N GLY A 2 -22.67 -5.45 51.39
CA GLY A 2 -23.10 -5.20 50.00
C GLY A 2 -23.71 -6.44 49.36
N ILE A 3 -24.89 -6.30 48.74
CA ILE A 3 -25.60 -7.35 48.00
C ILE A 3 -24.63 -8.00 46.99
N GLY A 4 -24.44 -9.32 47.09
CA GLY A 4 -23.51 -10.07 46.24
C GLY A 4 -23.73 -9.82 44.75
N LYS A 5 -22.66 -9.46 44.02
CA LYS A 5 -22.74 -9.16 42.58
C LYS A 5 -23.09 -10.42 41.79
N LYS A 6 -24.20 -10.38 41.04
CA LYS A 6 -24.62 -11.50 40.17
C LYS A 6 -23.52 -11.84 39.15
N LYS A 7 -23.25 -13.13 38.95
CA LYS A 7 -22.25 -13.66 38.01
C LYS A 7 -22.48 -13.09 36.60
N GLY A 8 -21.43 -12.54 36.01
CA GLY A 8 -21.46 -11.93 34.67
C GLY A 8 -21.92 -10.47 34.61
N LYS A 9 -22.22 -9.82 35.75
CA LYS A 9 -22.50 -8.37 35.84
C LYS A 9 -21.25 -7.51 36.12
N SER A 10 -20.07 -8.11 36.23
CA SER A 10 -18.79 -7.40 36.41
C SER A 10 -17.66 -8.04 35.60
N GLY A 11 -16.61 -7.26 35.35
CA GLY A 11 -15.39 -7.71 34.66
C GLY A 11 -15.58 -7.94 33.15
N ILE A 12 -14.78 -8.85 32.60
CA ILE A 12 -14.71 -9.19 31.17
C ILE A 12 -16.10 -9.46 30.54
N ALA A 13 -17.04 -10.04 31.30
CA ALA A 13 -18.39 -10.32 30.82
C ALA A 13 -19.21 -9.08 30.44
N THR A 14 -18.86 -7.90 30.97
CA THR A 14 -19.53 -6.63 30.66
C THR A 14 -18.88 -5.89 29.50
N GLN A 15 -17.60 -6.15 29.22
CA GLN A 15 -16.83 -5.46 28.19
C GLN A 15 -17.08 -6.02 26.79
N TYR A 16 -17.46 -7.29 26.68
CA TYR A 16 -17.65 -7.96 25.38
C TYR A 16 -19.12 -8.32 25.13
N VAL A 17 -19.51 -8.22 23.86
CA VAL A 17 -20.85 -8.57 23.37
C VAL A 17 -20.70 -9.55 22.21
N THR A 18 -21.53 -10.60 22.17
CA THR A 18 -21.52 -11.54 21.04
C THR A 18 -22.12 -10.89 19.80
N ARG A 19 -21.68 -11.29 18.60
CA ARG A 19 -22.23 -10.81 17.31
C ARG A 19 -23.76 -10.79 17.28
N VAL A 20 -24.40 -11.88 17.72
CA VAL A 20 -25.88 -12.01 17.74
C VAL A 20 -26.53 -10.96 18.64
N ARG A 21 -25.94 -10.67 19.81
CA ARG A 21 -26.46 -9.63 20.72
C ARG A 21 -26.22 -8.24 20.17
N ALA A 22 -25.08 -7.99 19.53
CA ALA A 22 -24.78 -6.72 18.88
C ALA A 22 -25.80 -6.41 17.77
N MET A 23 -26.05 -7.37 16.88
CA MET A 23 -27.06 -7.24 15.82
C MET A 23 -28.46 -6.97 16.37
N LYS A 24 -28.89 -7.72 17.41
CA LYS A 24 -30.19 -7.50 18.05
C LYS A 24 -30.30 -6.10 18.68
N LYS A 25 -29.22 -5.62 19.30
CA LYS A 25 -29.18 -4.29 19.93
C LYS A 25 -29.25 -3.17 18.89
N LEU A 26 -28.53 -3.29 17.79
CA LEU A 26 -28.53 -2.31 16.69
C LEU A 26 -29.76 -2.43 15.77
N GLN A 27 -30.52 -3.53 15.87
CA GLN A 27 -31.72 -3.84 15.08
C GLN A 27 -31.46 -3.92 13.56
N VAL A 28 -30.28 -4.41 13.18
CA VAL A 28 -29.83 -4.53 11.78
C VAL A 28 -29.70 -5.98 11.35
N SER A 29 -29.73 -6.21 10.03
CA SER A 29 -29.46 -7.53 9.45
C SER A 29 -27.97 -7.90 9.60
N LEU A 30 -27.62 -9.16 9.40
CA LEU A 30 -26.21 -9.58 9.42
C LEU A 30 -25.37 -8.90 8.33
N GLN A 31 -25.96 -8.66 7.16
CA GLN A 31 -25.29 -8.01 6.03
C GLN A 31 -24.99 -6.55 6.36
N ASP A 32 -26.00 -5.81 6.84
CA ASP A 32 -25.86 -4.40 7.22
C ASP A 32 -24.93 -4.24 8.44
N PHE A 33 -24.98 -5.18 9.39
CA PHE A 33 -24.07 -5.19 10.54
C PHE A 33 -22.61 -5.34 10.11
N ARG A 34 -22.31 -6.31 9.22
CA ARG A 34 -20.96 -6.47 8.65
C ARG A 34 -20.55 -5.21 7.91
N LYS A 35 -21.46 -4.66 7.10
CA LYS A 35 -21.21 -3.42 6.34
C LYS A 35 -20.82 -2.27 7.26
N LEU A 36 -21.62 -2.02 8.29
CA LEU A 36 -21.37 -0.97 9.28
C LEU A 36 -20.04 -1.17 10.01
N CYS A 37 -19.72 -2.42 10.39
CA CYS A 37 -18.45 -2.74 11.04
C CYS A 37 -17.25 -2.45 10.14
N ILE A 38 -17.33 -2.77 8.84
CA ILE A 38 -16.25 -2.50 7.88
C ILE A 38 -16.05 -0.99 7.72
N LEU A 39 -17.13 -0.24 7.46
CA LEU A 39 -17.06 1.20 7.23
C LEU A 39 -16.46 1.93 8.44
N LYS A 40 -16.87 1.58 9.66
CA LYS A 40 -16.40 2.21 10.90
C LYS A 40 -15.15 1.57 11.51
N GLY A 41 -14.55 0.57 10.87
CA GLY A 41 -13.35 -0.10 11.39
C GLY A 41 -13.56 -0.84 12.71
N VAL A 42 -14.74 -1.41 12.95
CA VAL A 42 -15.05 -2.19 14.16
C VAL A 42 -14.75 -3.66 13.93
N PHE A 43 -13.68 -4.15 14.56
CA PHE A 43 -13.19 -5.52 14.38
C PHE A 43 -13.66 -6.48 15.47
N PRO A 44 -13.81 -7.78 15.16
CA PRO A 44 -14.00 -8.80 16.18
C PRO A 44 -12.77 -8.90 17.09
N ARG A 45 -12.99 -9.20 18.37
CA ARG A 45 -11.93 -9.34 19.38
C ARG A 45 -11.97 -10.72 20.04
N ASP A 46 -10.79 -11.25 20.33
CA ASP A 46 -10.61 -12.48 21.10
C ASP A 46 -10.43 -12.15 22.59
N PRO A 47 -11.44 -12.42 23.44
CA PRO A 47 -11.36 -12.08 24.85
C PRO A 47 -10.39 -13.02 25.59
N PRO A 48 -9.62 -12.50 26.57
CA PRO A 48 -8.54 -13.25 27.23
C PRO A 48 -9.03 -14.47 28.03
N SER A 49 -10.31 -14.52 28.39
CA SER A 49 -10.91 -15.69 29.04
C SER A 49 -12.30 -15.97 28.48
N THR A 50 -12.36 -16.79 27.44
CA THR A 50 -13.62 -17.28 26.84
C THR A 50 -14.45 -18.13 27.82
N LYS A 51 -13.81 -18.75 28.83
CA LYS A 51 -14.49 -19.51 29.90
C LYS A 51 -15.39 -18.62 30.78
N LYS A 52 -15.06 -17.34 30.93
CA LYS A 52 -15.85 -16.36 31.70
C LYS A 52 -16.99 -15.76 30.86
N LEU A 53 -17.10 -16.13 29.58
CA LEU A 53 -18.07 -15.62 28.61
C LEU A 53 -19.01 -16.73 28.11
N LYS A 54 -20.19 -16.33 27.61
CA LYS A 54 -21.25 -17.27 27.20
C LYS A 54 -20.97 -17.90 25.83
N GLY A 55 -20.13 -18.94 25.80
CA GLY A 55 -20.03 -19.91 24.71
C GLY A 55 -18.64 -20.02 24.07
N LYS A 56 -18.26 -21.26 23.75
CA LYS A 56 -17.07 -21.59 22.95
C LYS A 56 -17.30 -21.18 21.49
N SER A 57 -16.24 -20.76 20.79
CA SER A 57 -16.23 -20.45 19.34
C SER A 57 -17.24 -19.40 18.88
N LYS A 58 -17.41 -18.32 19.65
CA LYS A 58 -18.25 -17.18 19.24
C LYS A 58 -17.38 -15.98 18.91
N THR A 59 -17.82 -15.21 17.93
CA THR A 59 -17.25 -13.89 17.62
C THR A 59 -17.75 -12.86 18.64
N TYR A 60 -16.80 -12.19 19.30
CA TYR A 60 -17.06 -11.13 20.27
C TYR A 60 -16.64 -9.77 19.71
N TYR A 61 -17.33 -8.73 20.15
CA TYR A 61 -17.03 -7.32 19.87
C TYR A 61 -16.97 -6.58 21.20
N LEU A 62 -16.27 -5.45 21.25
CA LEU A 62 -16.29 -4.59 22.44
C LEU A 62 -17.65 -3.90 22.56
N LYS A 63 -18.17 -3.85 23.79
CA LYS A 63 -19.45 -3.20 24.09
C LYS A 63 -19.38 -1.69 23.80
N LYS A 64 -18.21 -1.07 24.00
CA LYS A 64 -17.96 0.35 23.73
C LYS A 64 -18.14 0.64 22.24
N ASP A 65 -17.54 -0.16 21.36
CA ASP A 65 -17.65 -0.01 19.91
C ASP A 65 -19.11 -0.17 19.43
N ILE A 66 -19.84 -1.16 19.98
CA ILE A 66 -21.26 -1.33 19.64
C ILE A 66 -22.14 -0.18 20.14
N LEU A 67 -21.77 0.47 21.26
CA LEU A 67 -22.44 1.69 21.72
C LEU A 67 -22.14 2.87 20.79
N PHE A 68 -20.90 3.01 20.34
CA PHE A 68 -20.51 4.02 19.36
C PHE A 68 -21.31 3.86 18.06
N LEU A 69 -21.39 2.63 17.51
CA LEU A 69 -22.21 2.32 16.33
C LEU A 69 -23.71 2.61 16.49
N MET A 70 -24.21 2.70 17.71
CA MET A 70 -25.64 2.91 17.98
C MET A 70 -26.06 4.36 17.69
N HIS A 71 -25.14 5.31 17.82
CA HIS A 71 -25.37 6.73 17.59
C HIS A 71 -24.88 7.18 16.20
N ASP A 72 -24.45 6.24 15.37
CA ASP A 72 -23.88 6.51 14.07
C ASP A 72 -24.93 6.92 13.01
N PRO A 73 -24.73 8.00 12.23
CA PRO A 73 -25.66 8.43 11.19
C PRO A 73 -25.92 7.38 10.10
N LEU A 74 -24.93 6.53 9.76
CA LEU A 74 -25.10 5.49 8.75
C LEU A 74 -26.15 4.46 9.18
N LEU A 75 -26.29 4.22 10.48
CA LEU A 75 -27.30 3.29 11.00
C LEU A 75 -28.72 3.75 10.64
N ILE A 76 -28.98 5.06 10.70
CA ILE A 76 -30.26 5.66 10.33
C ILE A 76 -30.49 5.45 8.82
N LYS A 77 -29.49 5.76 7.99
CA LYS A 77 -29.56 5.55 6.53
C LYS A 77 -29.78 4.09 6.13
N PHE A 78 -29.21 3.14 6.85
CA PHE A 78 -29.45 1.71 6.59
C PHE A 78 -30.89 1.30 6.93
N ARG A 79 -31.46 1.86 8.00
CA ARG A 79 -32.87 1.65 8.34
C ARG A 79 -33.80 2.26 7.30
N GLU A 80 -33.50 3.47 6.82
CA GLU A 80 -34.22 4.12 5.71
C GLU A 80 -34.18 3.27 4.44
N LYS A 81 -32.99 2.85 4.00
CA LYS A 81 -32.80 1.97 2.83
C LYS A 81 -33.61 0.68 2.95
N ARG A 82 -33.65 0.06 4.14
CA ARG A 82 -34.43 -1.16 4.39
C ARG A 82 -35.93 -0.90 4.33
N ALA A 83 -36.41 0.19 4.93
CA ALA A 83 -37.82 0.60 4.83
C ALA A 83 -38.21 0.86 3.37
N PHE A 84 -37.31 1.49 2.61
CA PHE A 84 -37.50 1.79 1.19
C PHE A 84 -37.52 0.52 0.32
N SER A 85 -36.64 -0.45 0.61
CA SER A 85 -36.64 -1.75 -0.07
C SER A 85 -37.96 -2.51 0.14
N LYS A 86 -38.59 -2.39 1.33
CA LYS A 86 -39.94 -2.94 1.57
C LYS A 86 -41.00 -2.22 0.72
N LYS A 87 -40.92 -0.89 0.57
CA LYS A 87 -41.83 -0.12 -0.32
C LYS A 87 -41.69 -0.56 -1.77
N ILE A 88 -40.45 -0.72 -2.25
CA ILE A 88 -40.17 -1.26 -3.60
C ILE A 88 -40.74 -2.67 -3.75
N GLY A 89 -40.54 -3.55 -2.77
CA GLY A 89 -41.09 -4.91 -2.78
C GLY A 89 -42.62 -4.93 -2.88
N ARG A 90 -43.31 -4.04 -2.15
CA ARG A 90 -44.77 -3.87 -2.22
C ARG A 90 -45.23 -3.36 -3.60
N ALA A 91 -44.59 -2.33 -4.14
CA ALA A 91 -44.91 -1.80 -5.46
C ALA A 91 -44.67 -2.83 -6.57
N LYS A 92 -43.58 -3.61 -6.47
CA LYS A 92 -43.27 -4.72 -7.37
C LYS A 92 -44.34 -5.81 -7.31
N GLY A 93 -44.79 -6.19 -6.11
CA GLY A 93 -45.88 -7.16 -5.92
C GLY A 93 -47.21 -6.69 -6.52
N ARG A 94 -47.51 -5.38 -6.43
CA ARG A 94 -48.68 -4.75 -7.05
C ARG A 94 -48.54 -4.51 -8.56
N LYS A 95 -47.38 -4.83 -9.16
CA LYS A 95 -47.05 -4.57 -10.58
C LYS A 95 -47.18 -3.09 -11.01
N ASP A 96 -47.13 -2.16 -10.06
CA ASP A 96 -47.18 -0.73 -10.34
C ASP A 96 -45.81 -0.24 -10.83
N LYS A 97 -45.67 -0.16 -12.16
CA LYS A 97 -44.41 0.20 -12.84
C LYS A 97 -44.00 1.65 -12.59
N TYR A 98 -44.95 2.58 -12.54
CA TYR A 98 -44.67 4.01 -12.40
C TYR A 98 -44.13 4.32 -11.00
N THR A 99 -44.84 3.86 -9.97
CA THR A 99 -44.41 4.07 -8.59
C THR A 99 -43.09 3.37 -8.31
N LEU A 100 -42.84 2.21 -8.93
CA LEU A 100 -41.57 1.51 -8.82
C LEU A 100 -40.40 2.26 -9.48
N LYS A 101 -40.60 2.92 -10.63
CA LYS A 101 -39.59 3.80 -11.25
C LYS A 101 -39.30 5.01 -10.36
N ARG A 102 -40.34 5.69 -9.87
CA ARG A 102 -40.21 6.84 -8.95
C ARG A 102 -39.45 6.46 -7.69
N LEU A 103 -39.80 5.33 -7.07
CA LEU A 103 -39.10 4.82 -5.90
C LEU A 103 -37.63 4.51 -6.20
N ARG A 104 -37.32 3.83 -7.32
CA ARG A 104 -35.93 3.54 -7.69
C ARG A 104 -35.06 4.79 -7.82
N ASN A 105 -35.61 5.86 -8.37
CA ASN A 105 -34.89 7.14 -8.50
C ASN A 105 -34.72 7.84 -7.14
N ALA A 106 -35.72 7.74 -6.26
CA ALA A 106 -35.68 8.29 -4.91
C ALA A 106 -35.01 7.36 -3.88
N LEU A 107 -34.15 6.42 -4.31
CA LEU A 107 -33.47 5.51 -3.40
C LEU A 107 -32.51 6.31 -2.50
N PRO A 108 -32.65 6.26 -1.15
CA PRO A 108 -31.76 6.99 -0.27
C PRO A 108 -30.31 6.55 -0.49
N THR A 109 -29.40 7.49 -0.70
CA THR A 109 -27.96 7.25 -0.70
C THR A 109 -27.35 7.70 0.63
N TYR A 110 -26.13 7.29 0.91
CA TYR A 110 -25.34 7.81 2.03
C TYR A 110 -23.97 8.19 1.49
N GLN A 111 -23.33 9.15 2.15
CA GLN A 111 -21.95 9.54 1.91
C GLN A 111 -21.05 8.97 2.99
N LEU A 112 -19.79 8.72 2.66
CA LEU A 112 -18.80 8.16 3.59
C LEU A 112 -17.78 9.21 4.06
N ASP A 113 -17.94 10.45 3.63
CA ASP A 113 -16.99 11.55 3.83
C ASP A 113 -16.69 11.80 5.31
N HIS A 114 -17.74 11.85 6.14
CA HIS A 114 -17.61 11.94 7.59
C HIS A 114 -16.89 10.73 8.21
N VAL A 115 -17.08 9.53 7.64
CA VAL A 115 -16.41 8.32 8.12
C VAL A 115 -14.93 8.34 7.82
N VAL A 116 -14.54 8.81 6.63
CA VAL A 116 -13.14 8.96 6.25
C VAL A 116 -12.46 9.96 7.20
N ARG A 117 -13.07 11.12 7.43
CA ARG A 117 -12.54 12.16 8.34
C ARG A 117 -12.45 11.71 9.80
N GLU A 118 -13.41 10.92 10.28
CA GLU A 118 -13.38 10.35 11.62
C GLU A 118 -12.27 9.29 11.78
N ARG A 119 -12.03 8.47 10.74
CA ARG A 119 -11.04 7.40 10.77
C ARG A 119 -9.61 7.91 10.58
N TYR A 120 -9.45 8.96 9.78
CA TYR A 120 -8.15 9.56 9.45
C TYR A 120 -8.18 11.05 9.79
N PRO A 121 -7.90 11.42 11.06
CA PRO A 121 -7.88 12.81 11.48
C PRO A 121 -6.80 13.63 10.77
N THR A 122 -5.67 12.98 10.44
CA THR A 122 -4.58 13.60 9.69
C THR A 122 -4.45 12.98 8.31
N PHE A 123 -3.88 13.74 7.38
CA PHE A 123 -3.65 13.26 6.01
C PHE A 123 -2.59 12.15 5.95
N VAL A 124 -1.56 12.24 6.78
CA VAL A 124 -0.52 11.21 6.87
C VAL A 124 -1.11 9.87 7.34
N ASP A 125 -2.07 9.89 8.26
CA ASP A 125 -2.78 8.67 8.68
C ASP A 125 -3.56 8.03 7.51
N ALA A 126 -4.14 8.85 6.63
CA ALA A 126 -4.81 8.35 5.42
C ALA A 126 -3.81 7.74 4.42
N LEU A 127 -2.62 8.34 4.27
CA LEU A 127 -1.55 7.81 3.41
C LEU A 127 -1.04 6.46 3.92
N ARG A 128 -0.85 6.30 5.25
CA ARG A 128 -0.35 5.05 5.85
C ARG A 128 -1.24 3.83 5.59
N ASP A 129 -2.54 4.02 5.46
CA ASP A 129 -3.52 2.96 5.19
C ASP A 129 -3.83 2.80 3.68
N LEU A 130 -3.15 3.54 2.80
CA LEU A 130 -3.50 3.61 1.38
C LEU A 130 -3.06 2.37 0.57
N ASP A 131 -2.07 1.62 1.05
CA ASP A 131 -1.51 0.43 0.38
C ASP A 131 -2.56 -0.64 0.05
N ASP A 132 -3.39 -0.97 1.04
CA ASP A 132 -4.49 -1.93 0.89
C ASP A 132 -5.58 -1.39 -0.05
N ALA A 133 -5.86 -0.08 0.04
CA ALA A 133 -6.85 0.59 -0.79
C ALA A 133 -6.44 0.56 -2.28
N LEU A 134 -5.19 0.91 -2.57
CA LEU A 134 -4.63 0.87 -3.92
C LEU A 134 -4.66 -0.56 -4.46
N SER A 135 -4.13 -1.53 -3.72
CA SER A 135 -4.09 -2.93 -4.16
C SER A 135 -5.49 -3.47 -4.49
N LEU A 136 -6.51 -3.10 -3.69
CA LEU A 136 -7.90 -3.48 -3.97
C LEU A 136 -8.46 -2.79 -5.22
N VAL A 137 -8.20 -1.50 -5.39
CA VAL A 137 -8.66 -0.73 -6.56
C VAL A 137 -8.05 -1.26 -7.85
N TYR A 138 -6.74 -1.54 -7.87
CA TYR A 138 -6.07 -2.15 -9.02
C TYR A 138 -6.59 -3.54 -9.31
N LEU A 139 -6.85 -4.36 -8.28
CA LEU A 139 -7.49 -5.65 -8.47
C LEU A 139 -8.85 -5.50 -9.16
N TRP A 140 -9.74 -4.61 -8.68
CA TRP A 140 -11.04 -4.40 -9.30
C TRP A 140 -10.96 -3.84 -10.72
N ALA A 141 -9.95 -3.02 -11.00
CA ALA A 141 -9.72 -2.50 -12.34
C ALA A 141 -9.39 -3.61 -13.36
N THR A 142 -8.77 -4.71 -12.93
CA THR A 142 -8.44 -5.87 -13.78
C THR A 142 -9.57 -6.90 -13.91
N LEU A 143 -10.54 -6.91 -12.99
CA LEU A 143 -11.60 -7.93 -12.98
C LEU A 143 -12.66 -7.68 -14.07
N PRO A 144 -13.13 -8.74 -14.75
CA PRO A 144 -14.22 -8.63 -15.71
C PRO A 144 -15.55 -8.33 -14.99
N PRO A 145 -16.41 -7.45 -15.54
CA PRO A 145 -17.75 -7.22 -15.01
C PRO A 145 -18.57 -8.52 -14.97
N SER A 146 -19.29 -8.73 -13.88
CA SER A 146 -20.10 -9.93 -13.64
C SER A 146 -21.36 -9.58 -12.84
N GLN A 147 -22.27 -10.53 -12.64
CA GLN A 147 -23.49 -10.29 -11.84
C GLN A 147 -23.17 -9.81 -10.41
N LYS A 148 -22.04 -10.27 -9.83
CA LYS A 148 -21.56 -9.83 -8.51
C LYS A 148 -20.68 -8.57 -8.59
N ILE A 149 -20.07 -8.29 -9.72
CA ILE A 149 -19.08 -7.22 -9.92
C ILE A 149 -19.67 -6.17 -10.87
N HIS A 150 -20.17 -5.08 -10.30
CA HIS A 150 -20.83 -4.03 -11.08
C HIS A 150 -19.86 -3.30 -12.02
N ALA A 151 -20.22 -3.21 -13.30
CA ALA A 151 -19.42 -2.53 -14.32
C ALA A 151 -19.12 -1.05 -13.98
N SER A 152 -20.06 -0.35 -13.34
CA SER A 152 -19.88 1.04 -12.89
C SER A 152 -18.74 1.17 -11.87
N ARG A 153 -18.62 0.22 -10.93
CA ARG A 153 -17.53 0.22 -9.93
C ARG A 153 -16.19 -0.11 -10.58
N VAL A 154 -16.16 -1.09 -11.49
CA VAL A 154 -14.95 -1.41 -12.26
C VAL A 154 -14.45 -0.18 -13.05
N ARG A 155 -15.36 0.56 -13.69
CA ARG A 155 -15.00 1.80 -14.41
C ARG A 155 -14.44 2.86 -13.47
N ASN A 156 -15.05 3.05 -12.30
CA ASN A 156 -14.55 3.98 -11.29
C ASN A 156 -13.16 3.58 -10.77
N CYS A 157 -12.94 2.30 -10.49
CA CYS A 157 -11.63 1.79 -10.07
C CYS A 157 -10.56 1.97 -11.15
N LYS A 158 -10.90 1.73 -12.42
CA LYS A 158 -10.00 2.02 -13.56
C LYS A 158 -9.64 3.50 -13.63
N ARG A 159 -10.62 4.39 -13.42
CA ARG A 159 -10.40 5.84 -13.38
C ARG A 159 -9.46 6.22 -12.23
N LEU A 160 -9.77 5.83 -11.00
CA LEU A 160 -8.96 6.13 -9.82
C LEU A 160 -7.52 5.57 -9.93
N ALA A 161 -7.37 4.36 -10.48
CA ALA A 161 -6.06 3.77 -10.75
C ALA A 161 -5.25 4.63 -11.72
N LYS A 162 -5.84 5.06 -12.85
CA LYS A 162 -5.19 5.96 -13.81
C LYS A 162 -4.85 7.32 -13.20
N GLU A 163 -5.76 7.91 -12.42
CA GLU A 163 -5.53 9.19 -11.72
C GLU A 163 -4.33 9.09 -10.77
N PHE A 164 -4.21 7.97 -10.03
CA PHE A 164 -3.08 7.74 -9.15
C PHE A 164 -1.77 7.48 -9.90
N GLN A 165 -1.80 6.69 -10.99
CA GLN A 165 -0.62 6.51 -11.85
C GLN A 165 -0.14 7.83 -12.44
N HIS A 166 -1.07 8.66 -12.90
CA HIS A 166 -0.75 9.98 -13.43
C HIS A 166 -0.11 10.86 -12.37
N PHE A 167 -0.68 10.91 -11.16
CA PHE A 167 -0.08 11.63 -10.04
C PHE A 167 1.35 11.17 -9.76
N VAL A 168 1.60 9.85 -9.69
CA VAL A 168 2.94 9.30 -9.44
C VAL A 168 3.92 9.65 -10.57
N THR A 169 3.42 9.66 -11.81
CA THR A 169 4.21 10.02 -13.00
C THR A 169 4.62 11.49 -12.97
N VAL A 170 3.67 12.40 -12.71
CA VAL A 170 3.91 13.85 -12.67
C VAL A 170 4.78 14.25 -11.48
N SER A 171 4.55 13.63 -10.32
CA SER A 171 5.33 13.91 -9.11
C SER A 171 6.71 13.26 -9.08
N HIS A 172 7.02 12.39 -10.05
CA HIS A 172 8.25 11.58 -10.07
C HIS A 172 8.53 10.86 -8.74
N SER A 173 7.46 10.34 -8.11
CA SER A 173 7.52 9.78 -6.76
C SER A 173 7.80 8.27 -6.72
N LEU A 174 7.87 7.60 -7.87
CA LEU A 174 8.16 6.16 -7.95
C LEU A 174 9.58 5.87 -7.47
N ARG A 175 9.75 4.81 -6.65
CA ARG A 175 11.02 4.42 -6.02
C ARG A 175 11.45 3.01 -6.37
N LYS A 176 10.53 2.05 -6.24
CA LYS A 176 10.82 0.63 -6.44
C LYS A 176 9.75 0.00 -7.30
N SER A 177 10.18 -0.95 -8.12
CA SER A 177 9.33 -1.74 -8.98
C SER A 177 9.83 -3.19 -8.97
N PHE A 178 8.96 -4.17 -8.80
CA PHE A 178 9.37 -5.58 -8.75
C PHE A 178 8.35 -6.48 -9.40
N LEU A 179 8.81 -7.26 -10.39
CA LEU A 179 7.98 -8.21 -11.10
C LEU A 179 8.01 -9.54 -10.35
N SER A 180 6.86 -9.92 -9.80
CA SER A 180 6.66 -11.20 -9.14
C SER A 180 5.73 -12.09 -9.96
N ILE A 181 5.58 -13.35 -9.55
CA ILE A 181 4.60 -14.28 -10.13
C ILE A 181 3.16 -13.79 -9.89
N LYS A 182 2.92 -13.08 -8.78
CA LYS A 182 1.58 -12.59 -8.41
C LYS A 182 1.13 -11.35 -9.21
N GLY A 183 2.08 -10.61 -9.77
CA GLY A 183 1.88 -9.27 -10.32
C GLY A 183 3.10 -8.39 -10.04
N ILE A 184 2.92 -7.09 -10.24
CA ILE A 184 3.98 -6.09 -10.13
C ILE A 184 3.79 -5.29 -8.86
N TYR A 185 4.80 -5.30 -7.99
CA TYR A 185 4.85 -4.45 -6.81
C TYR A 185 5.47 -3.12 -7.19
N TYR A 186 4.78 -2.03 -6.87
CA TYR A 186 5.33 -0.68 -6.98
C TYR A 186 5.43 -0.07 -5.59
N GLN A 187 6.45 0.75 -5.38
CA GLN A 187 6.58 1.60 -4.22
C GLN A 187 6.82 3.02 -4.67
N ALA A 188 6.00 3.95 -4.18
CA ALA A 188 6.20 5.39 -4.34
C ALA A 188 6.30 6.07 -2.98
N GLU A 189 7.03 7.17 -2.91
CA GLU A 189 7.20 7.94 -1.69
C GLU A 189 6.43 9.25 -1.82
N VAL A 190 5.40 9.43 -0.98
CA VAL A 190 4.49 10.58 -1.03
C VAL A 190 4.47 11.23 0.35
N GLN A 191 4.89 12.50 0.44
CA GLN A 191 5.00 13.26 1.71
C GLN A 191 5.75 12.49 2.81
N GLY A 192 6.91 11.90 2.46
CA GLY A 192 7.73 11.07 3.37
C GLY A 192 7.13 9.71 3.77
N GLN A 193 5.94 9.35 3.28
CA GLN A 193 5.35 8.03 3.52
C GLN A 193 5.61 7.11 2.31
N PRO A 194 6.28 5.95 2.50
CA PRO A 194 6.37 4.94 1.46
C PRO A 194 5.01 4.23 1.30
N LEU A 195 4.51 4.23 0.07
CA LEU A 195 3.28 3.57 -0.34
C LEU A 195 3.64 2.38 -1.22
N THR A 196 3.24 1.16 -0.82
CA THR A 196 3.54 -0.06 -1.57
C THR A 196 2.26 -0.76 -2.00
N TRP A 197 2.05 -0.93 -3.31
CA TRP A 197 0.84 -1.59 -3.82
C TRP A 197 1.15 -2.63 -4.88
N LEU A 198 0.25 -3.60 -5.01
CA LEU A 198 0.34 -4.68 -5.98
C LEU A 198 -0.61 -4.42 -7.16
N VAL A 199 -0.08 -4.47 -8.37
CA VAL A 199 -0.84 -4.43 -9.62
C VAL A 199 -0.86 -5.85 -10.23
N PRO A 200 -2.02 -6.50 -10.33
CA PRO A 200 -2.12 -7.80 -10.98
C PRO A 200 -1.79 -7.72 -12.48
N TYR A 201 -1.19 -8.77 -13.03
CA TYR A 201 -1.08 -8.89 -14.49
C TYR A 201 -2.45 -8.95 -15.14
N ARG A 202 -2.54 -8.41 -16.36
CA ARG A 202 -3.76 -8.38 -17.15
C ARG A 202 -4.00 -9.71 -17.88
N PHE A 203 -4.15 -10.77 -17.10
CA PHE A 203 -4.60 -12.06 -17.61
C PHE A 203 -6.10 -12.23 -17.41
N SER A 204 -6.67 -13.22 -18.09
CA SER A 204 -8.06 -13.62 -17.87
C SER A 204 -8.22 -14.23 -16.47
N ASN A 205 -8.53 -13.37 -15.50
CA ASN A 205 -8.68 -13.79 -14.12
C ASN A 205 -9.98 -14.59 -13.94
N TYR A 206 -9.86 -15.82 -13.42
CA TYR A 206 -11.01 -16.57 -12.95
C TYR A 206 -11.59 -15.89 -11.70
N VAL A 207 -12.92 -15.72 -11.67
CA VAL A 207 -13.63 -15.13 -10.53
C VAL A 207 -14.04 -16.29 -9.58
N PRO A 208 -13.30 -16.53 -8.48
CA PRO A 208 -13.59 -17.63 -7.56
C PRO A 208 -14.97 -17.49 -6.92
N LYS A 209 -15.70 -18.60 -6.78
CA LYS A 209 -17.08 -18.62 -6.26
C LYS A 209 -17.17 -18.58 -4.74
N ASP A 210 -16.12 -19.03 -4.06
CA ASP A 210 -15.95 -19.13 -2.60
C ASP A 210 -15.71 -17.79 -1.91
N VAL A 211 -15.32 -16.76 -2.67
CA VAL A 211 -15.09 -15.41 -2.15
C VAL A 211 -16.40 -14.64 -1.94
N ASP A 212 -16.54 -14.02 -0.77
CA ASP A 212 -17.68 -13.15 -0.44
C ASP A 212 -17.48 -11.73 -0.99
N TYR A 213 -17.82 -11.55 -2.28
CA TYR A 213 -17.74 -10.26 -2.97
C TYR A 213 -18.56 -9.15 -2.29
N ARG A 214 -19.58 -9.46 -1.47
CA ARG A 214 -20.39 -8.42 -0.81
C ARG A 214 -19.60 -7.70 0.27
N VAL A 215 -18.77 -8.45 1.01
CA VAL A 215 -17.85 -7.89 2.01
C VAL A 215 -16.82 -7.03 1.30
N MET A 216 -16.20 -7.59 0.27
CA MET A 216 -15.21 -6.92 -0.57
C MET A 216 -15.72 -5.61 -1.20
N ILE A 217 -16.94 -5.58 -1.74
CA ILE A 217 -17.55 -4.35 -2.28
C ILE A 217 -17.73 -3.28 -1.21
N THR A 218 -17.95 -3.67 0.05
CA THR A 218 -18.02 -2.69 1.14
C THR A 218 -16.66 -2.03 1.40
N PHE A 219 -15.58 -2.83 1.39
CA PHE A 219 -14.23 -2.28 1.47
C PHE A 219 -13.93 -1.37 0.29
N LEU A 220 -14.27 -1.82 -0.92
CA LEU A 220 -14.08 -1.03 -2.13
C LEU A 220 -14.82 0.30 -2.07
N GLU A 221 -16.07 0.30 -1.63
CA GLU A 221 -16.88 1.53 -1.49
C GLU A 221 -16.21 2.54 -0.55
N PHE A 222 -15.62 2.09 0.56
CA PHE A 222 -14.86 2.95 1.46
C PHE A 222 -13.54 3.42 0.83
N TYR A 223 -12.79 2.52 0.20
CA TYR A 223 -11.50 2.83 -0.43
C TYR A 223 -11.64 3.75 -1.64
N GLU A 224 -12.72 3.65 -2.42
CA GLU A 224 -13.03 4.60 -3.49
C GLU A 224 -13.21 6.01 -2.93
N THR A 225 -13.92 6.17 -1.80
CA THR A 225 -14.09 7.47 -1.16
C THR A 225 -12.78 7.98 -0.53
N LEU A 226 -12.03 7.12 0.15
CA LEU A 226 -10.72 7.46 0.72
C LEU A 226 -9.75 7.94 -0.35
N LEU A 227 -9.61 7.18 -1.44
CA LEU A 227 -8.70 7.50 -2.53
C LEU A 227 -9.13 8.79 -3.25
N GLY A 228 -10.44 9.06 -3.40
CA GLY A 228 -10.93 10.33 -3.91
C GLY A 228 -10.50 11.54 -3.07
N PHE A 229 -10.63 11.46 -1.74
CA PHE A 229 -10.13 12.52 -0.84
C PHE A 229 -8.61 12.69 -0.90
N VAL A 230 -7.89 11.56 -0.98
CA VAL A 230 -6.43 11.59 -1.05
C VAL A 230 -5.96 12.22 -2.36
N LEU A 231 -6.49 11.76 -3.50
CA LEU A 231 -6.15 12.31 -4.82
C LEU A 231 -6.52 13.79 -4.91
N PHE A 232 -7.68 14.22 -4.43
CA PHE A 232 -8.05 15.63 -4.41
C PHE A 232 -6.98 16.49 -3.73
N ARG A 233 -6.51 16.08 -2.54
CA ARG A 233 -5.46 16.80 -1.80
C ARG A 233 -4.09 16.69 -2.47
N LEU A 234 -3.74 15.55 -3.05
CA LEU A 234 -2.48 15.35 -3.76
C LEU A 234 -2.37 16.20 -5.03
N TYR A 235 -3.44 16.26 -5.83
CA TYR A 235 -3.50 17.12 -7.02
C TYR A 235 -3.49 18.59 -6.66
N SER A 236 -4.26 18.99 -5.63
CA SER A 236 -4.21 20.37 -5.10
C SER A 236 -2.81 20.76 -4.64
N GLY A 237 -2.07 19.82 -4.03
CA GLY A 237 -0.68 20.02 -3.63
C GLY A 237 0.32 20.18 -4.78
N LEU A 238 -0.02 19.68 -5.99
CA LEU A 238 0.76 19.92 -7.21
C LEU A 238 0.26 21.14 -8.00
N GLY A 239 -0.78 21.85 -7.53
CA GLY A 239 -1.41 22.94 -8.26
C GLY A 239 -2.24 22.47 -9.48
N LEU A 240 -2.64 21.20 -9.53
CA LEU A 240 -3.44 20.63 -10.61
C LEU A 240 -4.93 20.54 -10.21
N HIS A 241 -5.82 20.77 -11.16
CA HIS A 241 -7.26 20.60 -10.95
C HIS A 241 -7.65 19.12 -10.80
N TYR A 242 -8.54 18.83 -9.83
CA TYR A 242 -9.12 17.50 -9.63
C TYR A 242 -10.65 17.54 -9.77
N PRO A 243 -11.28 16.62 -10.53
CA PRO A 243 -10.67 15.51 -11.26
C PRO A 243 -9.91 15.98 -12.51
N PRO A 244 -8.81 15.30 -12.90
CA PRO A 244 -8.09 15.62 -14.13
C PRO A 244 -8.96 15.33 -15.36
N VAL A 245 -8.88 16.19 -16.36
CA VAL A 245 -9.58 15.99 -17.64
C VAL A 245 -8.72 15.09 -18.52
N ALA A 246 -9.24 13.91 -18.84
CA ALA A 246 -8.60 13.03 -19.80
C ALA A 246 -8.85 13.54 -21.21
N ASP A 247 -7.83 13.50 -22.06
CA ASP A 247 -8.01 13.76 -23.49
C ASP A 247 -8.98 12.71 -24.08
N PRO A 248 -10.08 13.12 -24.74
CA PRO A 248 -11.05 12.20 -25.33
C PRO A 248 -10.45 11.29 -26.42
N ALA A 249 -9.39 11.72 -27.11
CA ALA A 249 -8.75 10.94 -28.17
C ALA A 249 -7.81 9.86 -27.61
N THR A 250 -6.99 10.23 -26.62
CA THR A 250 -5.94 9.35 -26.08
C THR A 250 -6.40 8.58 -24.84
N GLY A 251 -7.43 9.08 -24.13
CA GLY A 251 -7.88 8.52 -22.84
C GLY A 251 -6.80 8.58 -21.74
N ALA A 252 -5.78 9.42 -21.96
CA ALA A 252 -4.64 9.69 -21.09
C ALA A 252 -4.78 11.10 -20.51
N PHE A 253 -4.19 11.31 -19.34
CA PHE A 253 -4.12 12.62 -18.73
C PHE A 253 -2.89 13.37 -19.26
N PRO A 254 -3.03 14.63 -19.67
CA PRO A 254 -1.91 15.42 -20.18
C PRO A 254 -0.84 15.56 -19.09
N LEU A 255 0.41 15.24 -19.44
CA LEU A 255 1.55 15.54 -18.57
C LEU A 255 1.91 17.03 -18.72
N PRO A 256 2.23 17.74 -17.64
CA PRO A 256 2.76 19.10 -17.75
C PRO A 256 4.08 19.02 -18.51
N THR A 257 4.09 19.54 -19.75
CA THR A 257 5.29 19.66 -20.57
C THR A 257 5.98 20.98 -20.26
N ALA A 258 7.31 20.98 -20.19
CA ALA A 258 8.13 22.14 -19.82
C ALA A 258 8.11 23.31 -20.84
N THR A 259 7.19 23.32 -21.81
CA THR A 259 7.15 24.31 -22.92
C THR A 259 5.80 24.98 -23.14
N ASN A 260 4.75 24.68 -22.36
CA ASN A 260 3.50 25.44 -22.43
C ASN A 260 3.28 26.19 -21.11
N GLU A 261 3.86 27.38 -21.02
CA GLU A 261 3.28 28.45 -20.21
C GLU A 261 1.91 28.77 -20.82
N THR A 262 0.86 28.13 -20.31
CA THR A 262 -0.50 28.50 -20.66
C THR A 262 -0.74 29.92 -20.13
N SER A 263 -0.95 30.85 -21.07
CA SER A 263 -1.33 32.24 -20.83
C SER A 263 -2.50 32.33 -19.83
N PRO A 264 -2.54 33.36 -18.95
CA PRO A 264 -3.62 33.55 -17.98
C PRO A 264 -5.03 33.61 -18.60
N GLU A 265 -5.13 33.88 -19.89
CA GLU A 265 -6.40 34.12 -20.60
C GLU A 265 -7.23 32.85 -20.82
N GLU A 266 -6.62 31.65 -20.89
CA GLU A 266 -7.39 30.39 -21.00
C GLU A 266 -7.96 29.90 -19.65
N ARG A 267 -7.63 30.58 -18.53
CA ARG A 267 -8.14 30.21 -17.20
C ARG A 267 -9.54 30.74 -16.92
N GLU A 268 -10.00 31.75 -17.65
CA GLU A 268 -11.30 32.40 -17.38
C GLU A 268 -12.46 31.80 -18.18
N GLU A 269 -12.23 31.18 -19.34
CA GLU A 269 -13.33 30.65 -20.18
C GLU A 269 -13.94 29.32 -19.69
N ALA A 270 -13.30 28.63 -18.74
CA ALA A 270 -13.82 27.38 -18.17
C ALA A 270 -14.74 27.58 -16.95
N ASP A 271 -14.95 28.82 -16.49
CA ASP A 271 -15.65 29.15 -15.23
C ASP A 271 -17.18 29.27 -15.39
N ASP A 272 -17.73 29.19 -16.61
CA ASP A 272 -19.09 29.68 -16.89
C ASP A 272 -20.16 28.62 -17.21
N THR A 273 -20.07 27.42 -16.62
CA THR A 273 -21.25 26.55 -16.50
C THR A 273 -21.17 25.65 -15.28
N TYR A 274 -21.89 26.03 -14.22
CA TYR A 274 -22.74 25.19 -13.35
C TYR A 274 -23.03 25.94 -12.04
N THR A 275 -24.19 26.58 -11.95
CA THR A 275 -24.70 27.18 -10.71
C THR A 275 -25.41 26.18 -9.80
N GLU A 276 -25.25 26.41 -8.49
CA GLU A 276 -25.89 25.83 -7.29
C GLU A 276 -25.16 24.61 -6.66
N GLU A 277 -24.57 24.64 -5.44
CA GLU A 277 -24.73 25.49 -4.25
C GLU A 277 -23.39 25.73 -3.50
N ASN A 278 -23.36 26.86 -2.80
CA ASN A 278 -22.29 27.51 -2.03
C ASN A 278 -21.63 26.70 -0.88
N THR A 279 -21.07 25.53 -1.17
CA THR A 279 -20.16 24.84 -0.23
C THR A 279 -18.72 24.76 -0.72
N ALA A 280 -18.46 24.77 -2.03
CA ALA A 280 -17.12 24.61 -2.60
C ALA A 280 -16.23 25.84 -2.38
N ALA A 281 -16.75 27.05 -2.61
CA ALA A 281 -15.97 28.29 -2.43
C ALA A 281 -15.52 28.52 -0.97
N LYS A 282 -16.27 28.02 0.01
CA LYS A 282 -15.89 28.09 1.42
C LYS A 282 -14.80 27.07 1.77
N LEU A 283 -14.88 25.88 1.16
CA LEU A 283 -13.87 24.81 1.27
C LEU A 283 -12.55 25.17 0.58
N GLU A 284 -12.57 25.91 -0.54
CA GLU A 284 -11.34 26.41 -1.17
C GLU A 284 -10.63 27.47 -0.33
N SER A 285 -11.37 28.37 0.32
CA SER A 285 -10.78 29.37 1.23
C SER A 285 -10.21 28.73 2.51
N GLU A 286 -10.84 27.66 3.02
CA GLU A 286 -10.34 26.91 4.18
C GLU A 286 -9.19 25.95 3.82
N ALA A 287 -9.14 25.42 2.60
CA ALA A 287 -8.04 24.60 2.10
C ALA A 287 -6.75 25.40 1.84
N ARG A 288 -6.86 26.68 1.46
CA ARG A 288 -5.72 27.61 1.41
C ARG A 288 -5.24 28.04 2.81
N GLY A 289 -6.12 28.02 3.82
CA GLY A 289 -5.80 28.38 5.20
C GLY A 289 -5.24 27.24 6.08
N ALA A 290 -5.41 25.99 5.66
CA ALA A 290 -4.87 24.82 6.37
C ALA A 290 -3.58 24.34 5.71
N SER A 291 -2.47 25.05 5.97
CA SER A 291 -1.07 24.67 5.66
C SER A 291 -0.97 23.66 4.53
N ALA A 292 -0.97 24.13 3.28
CA ALA A 292 -0.50 23.34 2.17
C ALA A 292 0.90 22.83 2.54
N THR A 293 0.98 21.59 3.03
CA THR A 293 2.25 20.92 3.29
C THR A 293 2.84 20.64 1.93
N GLU A 294 3.62 21.61 1.45
CA GLU A 294 4.56 21.44 0.36
C GLU A 294 5.36 20.15 0.59
N PRO A 295 5.70 19.39 -0.46
CA PRO A 295 6.65 18.30 -0.32
C PRO A 295 7.88 18.86 0.38
N THR A 296 8.35 18.19 1.44
CA THR A 296 9.55 18.62 2.17
C THR A 296 10.66 18.91 1.16
N ALA A 297 11.43 19.99 1.31
CA ALA A 297 12.46 20.39 0.35
C ALA A 297 13.41 19.22 -0.03
N GLN A 298 13.68 18.31 0.91
CA GLN A 298 14.42 17.07 0.71
C GLN A 298 13.74 16.09 -0.26
N GLN A 299 12.42 15.93 -0.19
CA GLN A 299 11.66 15.06 -1.08
C GLN A 299 11.58 15.63 -2.49
N SER A 300 11.43 16.95 -2.64
CA SER A 300 11.46 17.60 -3.96
C SER A 300 12.82 17.42 -4.64
N ALA A 301 13.91 17.73 -3.93
CA ALA A 301 15.26 17.57 -4.45
C ALA A 301 15.59 16.11 -4.82
N TYR A 302 15.11 15.15 -4.01
CA TYR A 302 15.27 13.73 -4.32
C TYR A 302 14.47 13.32 -5.56
N ASN A 303 13.22 13.76 -5.68
CA ASN A 303 12.38 13.51 -6.86
C ASN A 303 13.01 14.09 -8.13
N ASP A 304 13.63 15.27 -8.04
CA ASP A 304 14.33 15.89 -9.17
C ASP A 304 15.54 15.07 -9.64
N GLN A 305 16.29 14.49 -8.70
CA GLN A 305 17.46 13.67 -9.02
C GLN A 305 17.06 12.29 -9.58
N HIS A 306 16.07 11.64 -8.98
CA HIS A 306 15.68 10.27 -9.34
C HIS A 306 14.69 10.24 -10.50
N GLY A 307 13.80 11.22 -10.58
CA GLY A 307 12.75 11.35 -11.60
C GLY A 307 13.24 11.62 -13.02
N LYS A 308 14.54 11.88 -13.20
CA LYS A 308 15.17 12.23 -14.48
C LYS A 308 16.12 11.16 -15.00
N LEU A 309 16.10 9.95 -14.43
CA LEU A 309 16.99 8.85 -14.84
C LEU A 309 16.92 8.55 -16.35
N PHE A 310 15.71 8.61 -16.92
CA PHE A 310 15.47 8.39 -18.35
C PHE A 310 15.23 9.69 -19.12
N ALA A 311 15.52 10.85 -18.54
CA ALA A 311 15.35 12.13 -19.20
C ALA A 311 16.20 12.19 -20.48
N GLY A 312 15.59 12.60 -21.59
CA GLY A 312 16.22 12.62 -22.90
C GLY A 312 16.25 11.28 -23.63
N LEU A 313 15.93 10.16 -22.95
CA LEU A 313 15.79 8.87 -23.60
C LEU A 313 14.40 8.71 -24.20
N HIS A 314 14.39 8.06 -25.35
CA HIS A 314 13.18 7.72 -26.08
C HIS A 314 13.16 6.21 -26.35
N PHE A 315 12.16 5.55 -25.77
CA PHE A 315 11.94 4.11 -25.84
C PHE A 315 10.90 3.75 -26.88
N TRP A 316 11.19 2.76 -27.69
CA TRP A 316 10.19 2.03 -28.47
C TRP A 316 9.89 0.71 -27.78
N ALA A 317 8.62 0.43 -27.50
CA ALA A 317 8.21 -0.84 -26.89
C ALA A 317 7.47 -1.73 -27.89
N SER A 318 8.04 -2.90 -28.15
CA SER A 318 7.52 -3.88 -29.09
C SER A 318 6.22 -4.54 -28.59
N ARG A 319 5.40 -5.04 -29.52
CA ARG A 319 4.03 -5.54 -29.26
C ARG A 319 3.92 -6.62 -28.17
N GLU A 320 4.92 -7.46 -28.03
CA GLU A 320 4.98 -8.55 -27.05
C GLU A 320 5.26 -8.07 -25.62
N THR A 321 5.80 -6.86 -25.48
CA THR A 321 6.24 -6.33 -24.19
C THR A 321 5.06 -5.76 -23.39
N PRO A 322 5.10 -5.80 -22.04
CA PRO A 322 3.99 -5.34 -21.22
C PRO A 322 3.90 -3.80 -21.23
N ARG A 323 3.14 -3.28 -22.21
CA ARG A 323 2.99 -1.84 -22.50
C ARG A 323 2.78 -0.97 -21.28
N GLU A 324 1.74 -1.22 -20.49
CA GLU A 324 1.34 -0.28 -19.44
C GLU A 324 2.32 -0.19 -18.27
N SER A 325 2.93 -1.31 -17.90
CA SER A 325 3.95 -1.30 -16.83
C SER A 325 5.22 -0.61 -17.28
N LEU A 326 5.64 -0.82 -18.52
CA LEU A 326 6.77 -0.11 -19.11
C LEU A 326 6.47 1.38 -19.26
N GLU A 327 5.25 1.72 -19.72
CA GLU A 327 4.80 3.10 -19.86
C GLU A 327 4.90 3.84 -18.53
N PHE A 328 4.36 3.23 -17.48
CA PHE A 328 4.30 3.81 -16.16
C PHE A 328 5.69 4.04 -15.58
N VAL A 329 6.58 3.04 -15.66
CA VAL A 329 7.96 3.18 -15.14
C VAL A 329 8.74 4.19 -15.96
N VAL A 330 8.78 4.06 -17.30
CA VAL A 330 9.57 4.95 -18.15
C VAL A 330 9.15 6.41 -17.96
N LYS A 331 7.85 6.70 -17.99
CA LYS A 331 7.35 8.07 -17.78
C LYS A 331 7.59 8.58 -16.36
N SER A 332 7.48 7.72 -15.33
CA SER A 332 7.76 8.11 -13.94
C SER A 332 9.22 8.53 -13.71
N PHE A 333 10.14 8.05 -14.56
CA PHE A 333 11.56 8.38 -14.55
C PHE A 333 11.95 9.36 -15.67
N GLY A 334 10.97 10.06 -16.28
CA GLY A 334 11.20 11.19 -17.19
C GLY A 334 11.50 10.81 -18.65
N GLY A 335 11.37 9.53 -19.01
CA GLY A 335 11.58 9.06 -20.38
C GLY A 335 10.34 9.19 -21.25
N ARG A 336 10.56 9.23 -22.57
CA ARG A 336 9.49 9.12 -23.59
C ARG A 336 9.36 7.67 -24.02
N ILE A 337 8.14 7.24 -24.30
CA ILE A 337 7.87 5.88 -24.76
C ILE A 337 6.77 5.86 -25.82
N SER A 338 7.09 5.19 -26.92
CA SER A 338 6.26 5.03 -28.11
C SER A 338 6.06 3.54 -28.41
N TYR A 339 5.00 3.23 -29.15
CA TYR A 339 4.55 1.86 -29.43
C TYR A 339 4.15 1.70 -30.88
N GLU A 340 4.22 0.47 -31.37
CA GLU A 340 3.71 0.10 -32.69
C GLU A 340 2.22 0.45 -32.84
N ARG A 341 1.85 1.08 -33.97
CA ARG A 341 0.46 1.45 -34.29
C ARG A 341 -0.41 0.20 -34.38
N GLU A 342 -1.33 0.04 -33.44
CA GLU A 342 -2.47 -0.87 -33.63
C GLU A 342 -3.66 -0.17 -34.28
N ASP A 343 -3.83 1.16 -34.12
CA ASP A 343 -4.88 2.00 -34.75
C ASP A 343 -4.45 3.49 -34.76
N GLU A 344 -5.10 4.33 -35.59
CA GLU A 344 -4.90 5.80 -35.81
C GLU A 344 -5.04 6.69 -34.55
N ARG A 345 -4.37 6.39 -33.44
CA ARG A 345 -4.35 7.23 -32.22
C ARG A 345 -3.18 8.22 -32.20
N PRO A 346 -3.36 9.40 -31.58
CA PRO A 346 -2.29 10.39 -31.39
C PRO A 346 -1.15 9.84 -30.50
N GLY A 347 0.10 10.22 -30.79
CA GLY A 347 1.31 9.76 -30.08
C GLY A 347 1.98 8.51 -30.68
N SER A 348 1.61 8.15 -31.91
CA SER A 348 2.18 7.02 -32.63
C SER A 348 3.21 7.50 -33.66
N GLU A 349 4.47 7.26 -33.34
CA GLU A 349 5.60 7.53 -34.23
C GLU A 349 5.90 6.30 -35.09
N ASP A 350 6.51 6.53 -36.25
CA ASP A 350 6.96 5.43 -37.09
C ASP A 350 8.11 4.70 -36.41
N GLN A 351 8.13 3.36 -36.48
CA GLN A 351 9.21 2.55 -35.91
C GLN A 351 10.59 2.98 -36.43
N SER A 352 10.68 3.66 -37.58
CA SER A 352 11.93 4.13 -38.19
C SER A 352 12.39 5.51 -37.70
N ASP A 353 11.73 6.13 -36.70
CA ASP A 353 12.12 7.45 -36.21
C ASP A 353 13.55 7.47 -35.64
N ALA A 354 14.37 8.39 -36.12
CA ALA A 354 15.74 8.58 -35.67
C ALA A 354 15.85 9.07 -34.21
N SER A 355 14.76 9.62 -33.65
CA SER A 355 14.72 10.10 -32.27
C SER A 355 14.70 8.98 -31.22
N ILE A 356 14.37 7.74 -31.62
CA ILE A 356 14.32 6.57 -30.74
C ILE A 356 15.74 6.13 -30.39
N THR A 357 16.01 6.05 -29.08
CA THR A 357 17.31 5.66 -28.52
C THR A 357 17.39 4.19 -28.13
N HIS A 358 16.29 3.65 -27.58
CA HIS A 358 16.24 2.30 -27.03
C HIS A 358 15.03 1.56 -27.60
N GLU A 359 15.18 0.30 -27.96
CA GLU A 359 14.11 -0.58 -28.43
C GLU A 359 13.96 -1.76 -27.46
N ILE A 360 12.80 -1.83 -26.80
CA ILE A 360 12.45 -2.85 -25.82
C ILE A 360 11.80 -4.02 -26.54
N VAL A 361 12.41 -5.20 -26.42
CA VAL A 361 12.11 -6.39 -27.22
C VAL A 361 12.15 -7.64 -26.34
N ASP A 362 11.21 -8.56 -26.54
CA ASP A 362 11.19 -9.89 -25.90
C ASP A 362 11.04 -11.01 -26.95
N ARG A 363 11.75 -10.86 -28.08
CA ARG A 363 11.82 -11.82 -29.18
C ARG A 363 13.27 -12.18 -29.51
N PRO A 364 13.50 -13.34 -30.16
CA PRO A 364 14.82 -13.71 -30.65
C PRO A 364 15.41 -12.64 -31.60
N PRO A 365 16.74 -12.43 -31.59
CA PRO A 365 17.40 -11.38 -32.35
C PRO A 365 17.19 -11.49 -33.88
N GLU A 366 16.95 -12.70 -34.38
CA GLU A 366 16.71 -12.99 -35.80
C GLU A 366 15.45 -12.31 -36.37
N GLN A 367 14.50 -11.95 -35.50
CA GLN A 367 13.22 -11.35 -35.90
C GLN A 367 13.25 -9.81 -35.86
N LEU A 368 14.40 -9.22 -35.53
CA LEU A 368 14.52 -7.79 -35.27
C LEU A 368 14.99 -7.03 -36.51
N LYS A 369 14.29 -5.94 -36.80
CA LYS A 369 14.81 -4.90 -37.69
C LYS A 369 15.84 -4.12 -36.91
N THR A 370 17.11 -4.21 -37.31
CA THR A 370 18.21 -3.54 -36.64
C THR A 370 18.42 -2.13 -37.18
N PHE A 371 18.54 -1.17 -36.27
CA PHE A 371 18.89 0.21 -36.55
C PHE A 371 20.22 0.52 -35.86
N ALA A 372 21.15 1.13 -36.59
CA ALA A 372 22.52 1.34 -36.09
C ALA A 372 22.62 2.33 -34.92
N ASN A 373 21.64 3.23 -34.77
CA ASN A 373 21.59 4.26 -33.74
C ASN A 373 20.76 3.85 -32.51
N ARG A 374 20.48 2.56 -32.32
CA ARG A 374 19.60 2.07 -31.26
C ARG A 374 20.22 0.99 -30.40
N GLU A 375 19.91 1.06 -29.13
CA GLU A 375 20.22 0.02 -28.16
C GLU A 375 19.01 -0.91 -27.99
N TYR A 376 19.25 -2.22 -28.13
CA TYR A 376 18.21 -3.23 -28.00
C TYR A 376 18.29 -3.87 -26.61
N VAL A 377 17.20 -3.79 -25.85
CA VAL A 377 17.13 -4.30 -24.48
C VAL A 377 15.89 -5.14 -24.24
N GLN A 378 16.00 -6.12 -23.37
CA GLN A 378 14.85 -6.83 -22.83
C GLN A 378 14.16 -6.00 -21.73
N PRO A 379 12.84 -6.19 -21.48
CA PRO A 379 12.07 -5.38 -20.53
C PRO A 379 12.67 -5.27 -19.13
N GLN A 380 13.39 -6.31 -18.67
CA GLN A 380 14.00 -6.33 -17.33
C GLN A 380 14.98 -5.16 -17.10
N TRP A 381 15.67 -4.69 -18.14
CA TRP A 381 16.64 -3.60 -18.04
C TRP A 381 16.01 -2.32 -17.48
N VAL A 382 14.77 -2.00 -17.88
CA VAL A 382 14.04 -0.81 -17.43
C VAL A 382 13.80 -0.88 -15.92
N PHE A 383 13.31 -2.02 -15.43
CA PHE A 383 12.98 -2.19 -14.01
C PHE A 383 14.24 -2.26 -13.14
N ASP A 384 15.26 -2.99 -13.58
CA ASP A 384 16.53 -3.10 -12.84
C ASP A 384 17.25 -1.73 -12.78
N SER A 385 17.29 -0.99 -13.89
CA SER A 385 17.88 0.35 -13.94
C SER A 385 17.12 1.36 -13.07
N ALA A 386 15.78 1.33 -13.13
CA ALA A 386 14.92 2.15 -12.29
C ALA A 386 15.14 1.87 -10.78
N ASN A 387 15.23 0.60 -10.38
CA ASN A 387 15.45 0.22 -8.99
C ASN A 387 16.84 0.61 -8.47
N MET A 388 17.87 0.53 -9.33
CA MET A 388 19.23 0.94 -8.97
C MET A 388 19.42 2.46 -9.03
N CYS A 389 18.51 3.15 -9.72
CA CYS A 389 18.64 4.54 -10.14
C CYS A 389 19.96 4.78 -10.89
N LEU A 390 20.26 3.87 -11.82
CA LEU A 390 21.48 3.87 -12.63
C LEU A 390 21.17 3.19 -13.95
N LEU A 391 21.60 3.77 -15.08
CA LEU A 391 21.52 3.11 -16.38
C LEU A 391 22.48 1.92 -16.39
N LEU A 392 21.93 0.72 -16.35
CA LEU A 392 22.74 -0.51 -16.32
C LEU A 392 23.34 -0.81 -17.70
N PRO A 393 24.43 -1.59 -17.78
CA PRO A 393 25.01 -1.98 -19.06
C PRO A 393 24.01 -2.76 -19.94
N VAL A 394 23.70 -2.20 -21.11
CA VAL A 394 22.69 -2.71 -22.05
C VAL A 394 23.00 -4.13 -22.54
N HIS A 395 24.28 -4.44 -22.77
CA HIS A 395 24.70 -5.73 -23.32
C HIS A 395 24.30 -6.93 -22.43
N GLU A 396 24.19 -6.76 -21.12
CA GLU A 396 23.73 -7.81 -20.19
C GLU A 396 22.24 -8.15 -20.37
N TYR A 397 21.50 -7.29 -21.06
CA TYR A 397 20.06 -7.38 -21.27
C TYR A 397 19.70 -7.44 -22.76
N ALA A 398 20.67 -7.63 -23.66
CA ALA A 398 20.43 -7.66 -25.10
C ALA A 398 19.53 -8.86 -25.49
N PRO A 399 18.72 -8.77 -26.56
CA PRO A 399 17.91 -9.89 -27.04
C PRO A 399 18.75 -11.15 -27.30
N GLY A 400 18.28 -12.30 -26.82
CA GLY A 400 18.98 -13.59 -26.95
C GLY A 400 20.06 -13.86 -25.89
N THR A 401 20.38 -12.89 -25.03
CA THR A 401 21.28 -13.12 -23.88
C THR A 401 20.53 -13.71 -22.68
N THR A 402 21.25 -14.43 -21.82
CA THR A 402 20.69 -14.92 -20.56
C THR A 402 20.65 -13.78 -19.55
N LEU A 403 19.45 -13.38 -19.14
CA LEU A 403 19.27 -12.23 -18.24
C LEU A 403 19.89 -12.46 -16.87
N PRO A 404 20.43 -11.39 -16.24
CA PRO A 404 20.85 -11.44 -14.85
C PRO A 404 19.65 -11.68 -13.92
N ALA A 405 19.92 -12.17 -12.71
CA ALA A 405 18.86 -12.43 -11.73
C ALA A 405 18.13 -11.13 -11.32
N HIS A 406 16.81 -11.09 -11.52
CA HIS A 406 15.96 -9.99 -11.07
C HIS A 406 15.82 -10.01 -9.54
N LEU A 407 16.48 -9.07 -8.86
CA LEU A 407 16.51 -9.01 -7.40
C LEU A 407 15.38 -8.14 -6.85
N SER A 408 14.73 -8.60 -5.79
CA SER A 408 13.73 -7.79 -5.09
C SER A 408 14.38 -6.58 -4.40
N PRO A 409 13.91 -5.35 -4.65
CA PRO A 409 14.39 -4.15 -3.98
C PRO A 409 13.76 -3.97 -2.57
N PHE A 410 12.89 -4.90 -2.16
CA PHE A 410 12.23 -4.92 -0.85
C PHE A 410 12.95 -5.81 0.18
N VAL A 411 13.92 -6.61 -0.26
CA VAL A 411 14.72 -7.46 0.62
C VAL A 411 15.81 -6.62 1.28
N ASN A 412 15.90 -6.68 2.60
CA ASN A 412 17.03 -6.18 3.35
C ASN A 412 18.01 -7.34 3.61
N ASP A 413 19.12 -7.35 2.87
CA ASP A 413 20.08 -8.45 2.89
C ASP A 413 20.82 -8.56 4.24
N GLU A 414 20.91 -7.48 5.01
CA GLU A 414 21.50 -7.49 6.37
C GLU A 414 20.65 -8.33 7.32
N ILE A 415 19.33 -8.19 7.23
CA ILE A 415 18.38 -8.97 8.04
C ILE A 415 18.34 -10.42 7.55
N GLU A 416 18.39 -10.65 6.23
CA GLU A 416 18.36 -12.01 5.68
C GLU A 416 19.69 -12.76 5.90
N GLY A 417 20.78 -12.05 6.19
CA GLY A 417 22.09 -12.61 6.51
C GLY A 417 22.79 -13.25 5.30
N TYR A 418 22.36 -12.89 4.09
CA TYR A 418 22.94 -13.34 2.83
C TYR A 418 22.77 -12.26 1.76
N VAL A 419 23.88 -11.83 1.16
CA VAL A 419 23.89 -10.90 0.03
C VAL A 419 24.11 -11.69 -1.27
N PRO A 420 23.18 -11.63 -2.24
CA PRO A 420 23.38 -12.26 -3.54
C PRO A 420 24.55 -11.63 -4.32
N ALA A 421 25.32 -12.44 -5.06
CA ALA A 421 26.45 -11.97 -5.87
C ALA A 421 26.09 -10.83 -6.85
N ARG A 422 24.91 -10.92 -7.49
CA ARG A 422 24.41 -9.85 -8.37
C ARG A 422 24.21 -8.53 -7.61
N ARG A 423 23.82 -8.56 -6.34
CA ARG A 423 23.69 -7.34 -5.53
C ARG A 423 25.05 -6.70 -5.26
N GLU A 424 26.08 -7.50 -4.98
CA GLU A 424 27.46 -7.02 -4.84
C GLU A 424 27.93 -6.31 -6.12
N GLN A 425 27.69 -6.91 -7.30
CA GLN A 425 28.01 -6.32 -8.61
C GLN A 425 27.30 -4.99 -8.84
N LEU A 426 26.00 -4.92 -8.56
CA LEU A 426 25.20 -3.70 -8.74
C LEU A 426 25.64 -2.57 -7.81
N LEU A 427 26.02 -2.89 -6.57
CA LEU A 427 26.56 -1.91 -5.62
C LEU A 427 27.94 -1.41 -6.07
N ALA A 428 28.79 -2.28 -6.60
CA ALA A 428 30.09 -1.89 -7.16
C ALA A 428 29.94 -0.97 -8.38
N LEU A 429 29.03 -1.28 -9.30
CA LEU A 429 28.70 -0.43 -10.46
C LEU A 429 28.21 0.96 -10.01
N LYS A 430 27.31 0.99 -9.00
CA LYS A 430 26.81 2.25 -8.45
C LYS A 430 27.89 3.07 -7.75
N ALA A 431 28.88 2.43 -7.12
CA ALA A 431 30.02 3.11 -6.50
C ALA A 431 31.01 3.67 -7.53
N GLN A 432 31.12 3.05 -8.70
CA GLN A 432 32.00 3.49 -9.79
C GLN A 432 31.35 4.53 -10.72
N ALA A 433 30.02 4.63 -10.70
CA ALA A 433 29.30 5.62 -11.50
C ALA A 433 29.71 7.04 -11.08
N PRO A 434 29.99 7.95 -12.04
CA PRO A 434 30.32 9.33 -11.72
C PRO A 434 29.16 9.95 -10.93
N ILE A 435 29.45 10.42 -9.72
CA ILE A 435 28.52 11.23 -8.95
C ILE A 435 28.26 12.49 -9.79
N VAL A 436 27.05 12.62 -10.34
CA VAL A 436 26.58 13.87 -10.93
C VAL A 436 26.60 14.89 -9.79
N SER A 437 27.66 15.68 -9.72
CA SER A 437 27.85 16.70 -8.69
C SER A 437 27.25 18.01 -9.19
N ALA A 438 26.23 18.51 -8.49
CA ALA A 438 25.88 19.91 -8.50
C ALA A 438 25.49 20.35 -7.08
N SER A 439 26.43 21.09 -6.48
CA SER A 439 26.31 21.99 -5.31
C SER A 439 25.84 21.44 -3.96
N GLY A 440 26.81 21.31 -3.05
CA GLY A 440 26.80 22.01 -1.76
C GLY A 440 25.66 21.72 -0.78
N GLY A 441 25.81 20.67 0.01
CA GLY A 441 25.09 20.49 1.27
C GLY A 441 25.98 19.72 2.23
N ASP A 442 26.59 20.45 3.17
CA ASP A 442 27.45 19.89 4.19
C ASP A 442 26.76 18.75 4.96
N SER A 443 27.49 17.65 4.97
CA SER A 443 27.33 16.45 5.76
C SER A 443 27.34 16.74 7.26
N SER A 444 26.20 17.13 7.84
CA SER A 444 26.02 17.11 9.30
C SER A 444 24.55 17.19 9.68
N GLN A 445 23.80 16.12 9.40
CA GLN A 445 22.66 15.64 10.21
C GLN A 445 22.06 14.43 9.48
N ARG A 446 22.46 13.22 9.89
CA ARG A 446 21.67 12.02 9.58
C ARG A 446 20.34 12.20 10.31
N PRO A 447 19.18 12.19 9.63
CA PRO A 447 17.94 11.96 10.35
C PRO A 447 18.09 10.61 11.05
N LEU A 448 17.84 10.56 12.36
CA LEU A 448 17.94 9.31 13.12
C LEU A 448 17.13 8.26 12.36
N SER A 449 17.78 7.14 12.01
CA SER A 449 17.09 6.08 11.29
C SER A 449 15.92 5.57 12.14
N GLU A 450 14.89 5.00 11.51
CA GLU A 450 13.80 4.36 12.25
C GLU A 450 14.34 3.34 13.28
N GLU A 451 15.53 2.75 13.04
CA GLU A 451 16.23 1.91 14.02
C GLU A 451 16.81 2.67 15.20
N GLU A 452 17.32 3.89 15.04
CA GLU A 452 17.84 4.69 16.17
C GLU A 452 16.67 5.20 17.03
N GLN A 453 15.53 5.52 16.42
CA GLN A 453 14.30 5.87 17.15
C GLN A 453 13.67 4.65 17.84
N LEU A 454 13.62 3.49 17.19
CA LEU A 454 13.16 2.22 17.78
C LEU A 454 14.09 1.74 18.89
N ARG A 455 15.42 1.87 18.73
CA ARG A 455 16.40 1.53 19.78
C ARG A 455 16.29 2.48 20.96
N ALA A 456 16.15 3.79 20.74
CA ALA A 456 15.93 4.76 21.82
C ALA A 456 14.61 4.48 22.56
N MET A 457 13.54 4.15 21.84
CA MET A 457 12.23 3.82 22.44
C MET A 457 12.25 2.46 23.15
N GLU A 458 12.98 1.47 22.62
CA GLU A 458 13.21 0.19 23.29
C GLU A 458 14.09 0.35 24.53
N GLU A 459 15.12 1.18 24.50
CA GLU A 459 15.99 1.49 25.64
C GLU A 459 15.24 2.26 26.73
N GLU A 460 14.41 3.23 26.35
CA GLU A 460 13.56 3.99 27.27
C GLU A 460 12.47 3.09 27.88
N TYR A 461 11.88 2.18 27.09
CA TYR A 461 10.97 1.15 27.58
C TYR A 461 11.69 0.14 28.50
N ARG A 462 12.93 -0.25 28.19
CA ARG A 462 13.77 -1.11 29.04
C ARG A 462 14.15 -0.42 30.35
N ALA A 463 14.44 0.87 30.30
CA ALA A 463 14.72 1.71 31.46
C ALA A 463 13.46 1.92 32.31
N SER A 464 12.28 2.06 31.71
CA SER A 464 10.99 2.12 32.42
C SER A 464 10.67 0.81 33.14
N LEU A 465 10.91 -0.34 32.49
CA LEU A 465 10.80 -1.68 33.06
C LEU A 465 11.82 -1.93 34.18
N GLN A 466 13.00 -1.30 34.12
CA GLN A 466 14.00 -1.36 35.18
C GLN A 466 13.67 -0.42 36.36
N ARG A 467 13.05 0.74 36.10
CA ARG A 467 12.52 1.63 37.15
C ARG A 467 11.33 1.00 37.87
N GLU A 468 10.43 0.32 37.17
CA GLU A 468 9.34 -0.46 37.80
C GLU A 468 9.88 -1.62 38.66
N LYS A 469 10.99 -2.26 38.27
CA LYS A 469 11.64 -3.31 39.08
C LYS A 469 12.38 -2.78 40.31
N LYS A 470 12.77 -1.50 40.33
CA LYS A 470 13.41 -0.85 41.48
C LYS A 470 12.40 -0.36 42.54
N ALA A 471 11.09 -0.44 42.26
CA ALA A 471 10.04 -0.06 43.22
C ALA A 471 9.71 -1.16 44.24
N ASP A 472 10.28 -2.35 44.10
CA ASP A 472 10.04 -3.50 44.97
C ASP A 472 11.39 -4.16 45.32
N VAL A 473 12.21 -3.46 46.11
CA VAL A 473 13.51 -3.96 46.59
C VAL A 473 13.33 -4.52 48.00
N PRO A 474 13.53 -5.84 48.21
CA PRO A 474 13.58 -6.43 49.55
C PRO A 474 14.85 -5.94 50.29
N THR A 475 14.71 -5.69 51.59
CA THR A 475 15.75 -5.13 52.47
C THR A 475 17.02 -5.99 52.52
N ASP A 476 18.18 -5.35 52.76
CA ASP A 476 19.52 -5.99 52.74
C ASP A 476 19.66 -7.23 53.65
N GLU A 477 18.85 -7.33 54.72
CA GLU A 477 18.79 -8.53 55.57
C GLU A 477 18.20 -9.77 54.86
N GLU A 478 17.27 -9.59 53.91
CA GLU A 478 16.69 -10.69 53.14
C GLU A 478 17.64 -11.15 52.03
N LEU A 479 18.40 -10.22 51.44
CA LEU A 479 19.42 -10.52 50.42
C LEU A 479 20.64 -11.24 51.00
N ALA A 480 21.02 -10.95 52.24
CA ALA A 480 22.12 -11.63 52.94
C ALA A 480 21.81 -13.12 53.19
N LYS A 481 20.56 -13.46 53.55
CA LYS A 481 20.13 -14.85 53.78
C LYS A 481 20.06 -15.69 52.50
N VAL A 482 19.81 -15.06 51.35
CA VAL A 482 19.81 -15.72 50.04
C VAL A 482 21.23 -15.90 49.49
N ARG A 483 22.11 -14.90 49.67
CA ARG A 483 23.53 -14.98 49.24
C ARG A 483 24.33 -16.02 50.00
N ALA A 484 24.03 -16.26 51.27
CA ALA A 484 24.66 -17.31 52.07
C ALA A 484 24.38 -18.74 51.55
N LYS A 485 23.38 -18.93 50.68
CA LYS A 485 22.94 -20.27 50.24
C LYS A 485 23.41 -20.70 48.85
N ARG A 486 24.18 -19.89 48.11
CA ARG A 486 24.64 -20.30 46.77
C ARG A 486 25.84 -19.49 46.29
N ARG A 487 27.04 -20.00 46.53
CA ARG A 487 28.20 -19.71 45.68
C ARG A 487 28.06 -20.58 44.43
N LEU A 488 27.86 -19.96 43.26
CA LEU A 488 28.03 -20.64 41.98
C LEU A 488 29.45 -20.35 41.48
N PRO A 489 30.18 -21.38 41.02
CA PRO A 489 31.49 -21.20 40.40
C PRO A 489 31.33 -20.58 39.00
N ASP A 490 32.44 -20.04 38.49
CA ASP A 490 32.56 -19.48 37.15
C ASP A 490 32.11 -20.52 36.11
N THR A 491 30.96 -20.29 35.46
CA THR A 491 30.38 -21.21 34.47
C THR A 491 30.31 -20.57 33.10
N THR A 492 30.45 -21.40 32.08
CA THR A 492 30.52 -20.97 30.68
C THR A 492 29.18 -20.38 30.22
N ALA A 493 29.19 -19.43 29.28
CA ALA A 493 27.98 -18.73 28.80
C ALA A 493 26.82 -19.64 28.34
N LYS A 494 27.11 -20.91 27.98
CA LYS A 494 26.09 -21.93 27.65
C LYS A 494 25.32 -22.40 28.88
N GLU A 495 26.00 -22.59 30.01
CA GLU A 495 25.40 -23.08 31.26
C GLU A 495 24.52 -21.99 31.89
N GLU A 496 24.89 -20.71 31.76
CA GLU A 496 24.04 -19.58 32.14
C GLU A 496 22.77 -19.48 31.27
N GLU A 497 22.87 -19.72 29.95
CA GLU A 497 21.73 -19.70 29.03
C GLU A 497 20.72 -20.81 29.38
N GLU A 498 21.22 -22.00 29.74
CA GLU A 498 20.40 -23.14 30.18
C GLU A 498 19.75 -22.90 31.55
N ALA A 499 20.49 -22.32 32.50
CA ALA A 499 19.94 -21.92 33.79
C ALA A 499 18.84 -20.86 33.63
N ARG A 500 19.05 -19.86 32.76
CA ARG A 500 18.04 -18.83 32.42
C ARG A 500 16.82 -19.45 31.73
N PHE A 501 17.02 -20.44 30.85
CA PHE A 501 15.92 -21.17 30.21
C PHE A 501 15.06 -21.93 31.23
N MET A 502 15.69 -22.56 32.23
CA MET A 502 15.01 -23.28 33.31
C MET A 502 14.23 -22.35 34.25
N LEU A 503 14.62 -21.08 34.35
CA LEU A 503 13.92 -20.04 35.13
C LEU A 503 12.70 -19.44 34.40
N LEU A 504 12.53 -19.66 33.10
CA LEU A 504 11.37 -19.15 32.35
C LEU A 504 10.09 -19.91 32.70
N SER A 505 8.92 -19.25 32.60
CA SER A 505 7.63 -19.95 32.71
C SER A 505 7.40 -20.93 31.56
N LYS A 506 6.57 -21.97 31.75
CA LYS A 506 6.31 -23.01 30.72
C LYS A 506 5.89 -22.41 29.35
N LYS A 507 5.08 -21.34 29.35
CA LYS A 507 4.67 -20.64 28.11
C LYS A 507 5.84 -19.92 27.44
N LYS A 508 6.70 -19.26 28.22
CA LYS A 508 7.89 -18.55 27.72
C LYS A 508 8.97 -19.52 27.22
N ARG A 509 9.17 -20.67 27.88
CA ARG A 509 10.06 -21.74 27.39
C ARG A 509 9.63 -22.27 26.03
N LYS A 510 8.33 -22.53 25.84
CA LYS A 510 7.80 -23.00 24.53
C LYS A 510 8.05 -21.98 23.41
N MET A 511 7.87 -20.69 23.70
CA MET A 511 8.19 -19.60 22.76
C MET A 511 9.68 -19.55 22.44
N TRP A 512 10.54 -19.63 23.45
CA TRP A 512 12.00 -19.59 23.28
C TRP A 512 12.54 -20.79 22.50
N VAL A 513 12.02 -22.00 22.75
CA VAL A 513 12.34 -23.18 21.92
C VAL A 513 11.88 -22.99 20.47
N GLY A 514 10.69 -22.40 20.27
CA GLY A 514 10.20 -22.04 18.94
C GLY A 514 11.13 -21.06 18.22
N TYR A 515 11.56 -20.02 18.92
CA TYR A 515 12.52 -19.03 18.42
C TYR A 515 13.88 -19.66 18.08
N LYS A 516 14.46 -20.48 18.97
CA LYS A 516 15.75 -21.15 18.72
C LYS A 516 15.66 -22.07 17.49
N LYS A 517 14.56 -22.82 17.35
CA LYS A 517 14.29 -23.64 16.15
C LYS A 517 14.11 -22.81 14.87
N ALA A 518 13.49 -21.65 14.94
CA ALA A 518 13.35 -20.74 13.80
C ALA A 518 14.73 -20.19 13.39
N LYS A 519 15.52 -19.71 14.36
CA LYS A 519 16.87 -19.20 14.13
C LYS A 519 17.83 -20.25 13.57
N THR A 520 17.78 -21.49 14.08
CA THR A 520 18.59 -22.58 13.50
C THR A 520 18.15 -22.93 12.08
N ARG A 521 16.84 -22.89 11.79
CA ARG A 521 16.32 -23.08 10.42
C ARG A 521 16.81 -22.00 9.46
N GLU A 522 16.79 -20.73 9.88
CA GLU A 522 17.32 -19.61 9.11
C GLU A 522 18.81 -19.77 8.84
N ALA A 523 19.62 -20.06 9.87
CA ALA A 523 21.05 -20.29 9.71
C ALA A 523 21.37 -21.48 8.77
N THR A 524 20.59 -22.57 8.83
CA THR A 524 20.75 -23.68 7.88
C THR A 524 20.34 -23.29 6.45
N ARG A 525 19.37 -22.39 6.29
CA ARG A 525 18.95 -21.89 4.97
C ARG A 525 20.04 -21.01 4.36
N THR A 526 20.61 -20.06 5.12
CA THR A 526 21.69 -19.19 4.64
C THR A 526 22.93 -20.00 4.27
N ARG A 527 23.33 -20.98 5.11
CA ARG A 527 24.44 -21.88 4.80
C ARG A 527 24.22 -22.66 3.50
N ARG A 528 23.02 -23.20 3.29
CA ARG A 528 22.66 -23.89 2.04
C ARG A 528 22.71 -22.97 0.82
N LEU A 529 22.35 -21.69 0.97
CA LEU A 529 22.44 -20.71 -0.12
C LEU A 529 23.90 -20.40 -0.47
N GLN A 530 24.76 -20.27 0.55
CA GLN A 530 26.21 -20.11 0.37
C GLN A 530 26.85 -21.34 -0.30
N GLU A 531 26.50 -22.55 0.15
CA GLU A 531 26.95 -23.81 -0.46
C GLU A 531 26.52 -23.89 -1.95
N LYS A 532 25.27 -23.50 -2.26
CA LYS A 532 24.79 -23.43 -3.65
C LYS A 532 25.52 -22.39 -4.49
N ARG A 533 25.80 -21.20 -3.93
CA ARG A 533 26.59 -20.15 -4.59
C ARG A 533 27.97 -20.70 -4.97
N ALA A 534 28.67 -21.30 -4.01
CA ALA A 534 29.99 -21.89 -4.24
C ALA A 534 29.96 -22.98 -5.32
N HIS A 535 28.91 -23.83 -5.33
CA HIS A 535 28.76 -24.84 -6.38
C HIS A 535 28.55 -24.22 -7.77
N ILE A 536 27.70 -23.20 -7.90
CA ILE A 536 27.44 -22.53 -9.18
C ILE A 536 28.71 -21.83 -9.68
N GLU A 537 29.41 -21.10 -8.80
CA GLU A 537 30.68 -20.43 -9.13
C GLU A 537 31.73 -21.45 -9.60
N SER A 538 31.83 -22.61 -8.95
CA SER A 538 32.74 -23.69 -9.36
C SER A 538 32.35 -24.43 -10.66
N SER A 539 31.08 -24.33 -11.08
CA SER A 539 30.58 -24.98 -12.30
C SER A 539 30.64 -24.07 -13.54
N THR A 540 30.93 -22.78 -13.33
CA THR A 540 30.96 -21.74 -14.38
C THR A 540 32.40 -21.36 -14.77
N GLN A 541 33.40 -21.84 -14.02
CA GLN A 541 34.82 -21.86 -14.38
C GLN A 541 35.13 -23.17 -15.09
#